data_AF-A0A970ZJN6-F1
#
_entry.id   AF-A0A970ZJN6-F1
#
_cell.length_a   1.000
_cell.length_b   1.000
_cell.length_c   1.000
_cell.angle_alpha   90.00
_cell.angle_beta   90.00
_cell.angle_gamma   90.00
#
_symmetry.space_group_name_H-M   'P 1'
#
loop_
_entity.id
_entity.type
_entity.pdbx_description
1 polymer ?
#
loop_
_entity_poly.entity_id
_entity_poly.type
_entity_poly.pdbx_seq_one_letter_code
_entity_poly.pdbx_strand_id
1 'polypeptide(L)' 'MLYPVLKKTIERGEYDAEALQENVDSLFAAGRLTTEQYETLTGMISDREQAEQALEE' A
#
# COMPACT_ATOMS: atom_id res chain seq x y z
N MET A 1 -2.39 -12.78 -9.79
CA MET A 1 -3.18 -12.19 -8.69
C MET A 1 -2.40 -10.99 -8.17
N LEU A 2 -2.89 -9.78 -8.41
CA LEU A 2 -2.16 -8.52 -8.15
C LEU A 2 -2.19 -8.12 -6.67
N TYR A 3 -3.39 -8.12 -6.07
CA TYR A 3 -3.61 -7.81 -4.65
C TYR A 3 -2.70 -8.55 -3.66
N PRO A 4 -2.56 -9.90 -3.69
CA PRO A 4 -1.71 -10.59 -2.72
C PRO A 4 -0.21 -10.29 -2.88
N VAL A 5 0.23 -9.86 -4.08
CA VAL A 5 1.63 -9.43 -4.29
C VAL A 5 1.84 -8.08 -3.61
N LEU A 6 0.96 -7.11 -3.85
CA LEU A 6 1.03 -5.78 -3.23
C LEU A 6 0.96 -5.88 -1.70
N LYS A 7 0.02 -6.67 -1.16
CA LYS A 7 -0.10 -6.90 0.28
C LYS A 7 1.21 -7.43 0.89
N LYS A 8 1.82 -8.42 0.24
CA LYS A 8 3.08 -9.02 0.71
C LYS A 8 4.25 -8.04 0.63
N THR A 9 4.26 -7.15 -0.35
CA THR A 9 5.26 -6.06 -0.45
C THR A 9 5.12 -5.11 0.74
N ILE A 10 3.89 -4.70 1.08
CA ILE A 10 3.62 -3.81 2.22
C ILE A 10 4.00 -4.47 3.55
N GLU A 11 3.70 -5.77 3.71
CA GLU A 11 4.07 -6.55 4.89
C GLU A 11 5.60 -6.66 5.05
N ARG A 12 6.34 -6.78 3.95
CA ARG A 12 7.81 -6.81 3.98
C ARG A 12 8.43 -5.47 4.36
N GLY A 13 7.80 -4.35 3.97
CA GLY A 13 8.32 -3.01 4.26
C GLY A 13 9.43 -2.53 3.35
N GLU A 14 9.81 -3.32 2.34
CA GLU A 14 10.81 -2.91 1.35
C GLU A 14 10.10 -2.19 0.20
N TYR A 15 9.54 -1.01 0.48
CA TYR A 15 8.87 -0.19 -0.51
C TYR A 15 8.99 1.30 -0.18
N ASP A 16 8.93 2.11 -1.22
CA ASP A 16 8.75 3.55 -1.09
C ASP A 16 7.25 3.85 -0.98
N ALA A 17 6.83 4.50 0.11
CA ALA A 17 5.41 4.68 0.42
C ALA A 17 4.68 5.53 -0.63
N GLU A 18 5.29 6.64 -1.08
CA GLU A 18 4.72 7.51 -2.11
C GLU A 18 4.59 6.77 -3.45
N ALA A 19 5.66 6.10 -3.90
CA ALA A 19 5.63 5.36 -5.16
C ALA A 19 4.66 4.18 -5.12
N LEU A 20 4.53 3.50 -3.97
CA LEU A 20 3.59 2.39 -3.85
C LEU A 20 2.14 2.90 -3.84
N GLN A 21 1.87 4.02 -3.18
CA GLN A 21 0.56 4.67 -3.17
C GLN A 21 0.13 5.06 -4.59
N GLU A 22 1.00 5.74 -5.36
CA GLU A 22 0.71 6.13 -6.75
C GLU A 22 0.42 4.92 -7.65
N ASN A 23 1.14 3.81 -7.43
CA ASN A 23 0.87 2.55 -8.12
C ASN A 23 -0.49 1.96 -7.75
N VAL A 24 -0.84 1.95 -6.46
CA VAL A 24 -2.14 1.45 -5.98
C VAL A 24 -3.29 2.28 -6.55
N ASP A 25 -3.15 3.61 -6.58
CA ASP A 25 -4.11 4.53 -7.22
C ASP A 25 -4.30 4.23 -8.71
N SER A 26 -3.19 4.08 -9.44
CA SER A 26 -3.21 3.77 -10.88
C SER A 26 -3.89 2.42 -11.16
N LEU A 27 -3.65 1.42 -10.32
CA LEU A 27 -4.23 0.08 -10.47
C LEU A 27 -5.72 0.07 -10.14
N PHE A 28 -6.16 0.87 -9.17
CA PHE A 28 -7.57 1.07 -8.86
C PHE A 28 -8.28 1.80 -10.01
N ALA A 29 -7.70 2.89 -10.52
CA ALA A 29 -8.24 3.62 -11.68
C ALA A 29 -8.34 2.75 -12.94
N ALA A 30 -7.41 1.80 -13.12
CA ALA A 30 -7.45 0.82 -14.20
C ALA A 30 -8.44 -0.33 -13.98
N GLY A 31 -9.20 -0.34 -12.86
CA GLY A 31 -10.15 -1.40 -12.52
C GLY A 31 -9.48 -2.74 -12.18
N ARG A 32 -8.19 -2.73 -11.83
CA ARG A 32 -7.44 -3.93 -11.44
C ARG A 32 -7.59 -4.28 -9.95
N LEU A 33 -8.07 -3.33 -9.16
CA LEU A 33 -8.39 -3.49 -7.75
C LEU A 33 -9.87 -3.19 -7.52
N THR A 34 -10.49 -3.93 -6.60
CA THR A 34 -11.79 -3.53 -6.06
C THR A 34 -11.61 -2.43 -5.02
N THR A 35 -12.68 -1.72 -4.68
CA THR A 35 -12.67 -0.70 -3.62
C THR A 35 -12.14 -1.27 -2.31
N GLU A 36 -12.62 -2.45 -1.88
CA GLU A 36 -12.16 -3.12 -0.66
C GLU A 36 -10.65 -3.43 -0.69
N GLN A 37 -10.12 -3.84 -1.84
CA GLN A 37 -8.69 -4.12 -2.00
C GLN A 37 -7.85 -2.85 -1.95
N TYR A 38 -8.33 -1.79 -2.61
CA TYR A 38 -7.70 -0.48 -2.58
C TYR A 38 -7.63 0.06 -1.14
N GLU A 39 -8.77 0.14 -0.45
CA GLU A 39 -8.85 0.65 0.92
C GLU A 39 -7.96 -0.13 1.89
N THR A 40 -7.88 -1.45 1.72
CA THR A 40 -7.00 -2.29 2.54
C THR A 40 -5.53 -1.95 2.29
N LEU A 41 -5.10 -1.84 1.02
CA LEU A 41 -3.71 -1.55 0.68
C LEU A 41 -3.31 -0.15 1.15
N THR A 42 -4.14 0.86 0.92
CA THR A 42 -3.87 2.25 1.35
C THR A 42 -3.82 2.37 2.87
N GLY A 43 -4.71 1.67 3.60
CA GLY A 43 -4.67 1.62 5.06
C GLY A 43 -3.36 1.04 5.57
N MET A 44 -2.93 -0.09 5.02
CA MET A 44 -1.66 -0.73 5.42
C MET A 44 -0.42 0.14 5.14
N ILE A 45 -0.43 0.93 4.05
CA ILE A 45 0.64 1.87 3.73
C ILE A 45 0.68 3.00 4.77
N SER A 46 -0.46 3.64 5.05
CA SER A 46 -0.54 4.73 6.03
C SER A 46 -0.25 4.32 7.47
N ASP A 47 -0.69 3.12 7.89
CA ASP A 47 -0.36 2.58 9.23
C ASP A 47 1.15 2.37 9.39
N ARG A 48 1.83 1.96 8.30
CA ARG A 48 3.26 1.70 8.33
C ARG A 48 4.09 2.97 8.29
N GLU A 49 3.70 3.95 7.48
CA GLU A 49 4.35 5.27 7.46
C GLU A 49 4.31 5.93 8.85
N GLN A 50 3.17 5.84 9.54
CA GLN A 50 3.03 6.32 10.93
C GLN A 50 3.90 5.52 11.91
N ALA A 51 4.00 4.20 11.73
CA ALA A 51 4.84 3.36 12.58
C ALA A 51 6.34 3.64 12.40
N GLU A 52 6.79 3.97 11.19
CA GLU A 52 8.17 4.36 10.90
C GLU A 52 8.50 5.74 11.50
N GLN A 53 7.60 6.72 11.34
CA GLN A 53 7.75 8.05 11.95
C GLN A 53 7.79 7.99 13.48
N ALA A 54 6.97 7.15 14.11
CA ALA A 54 6.93 6.98 15.57
C ALA A 54 8.16 6.23 16.15
N LEU A 55 8.99 5.60 15.30
CA LEU A 55 10.21 4.90 15.69
C LEU A 55 11.46 5.80 15.60
N GLU A 56 11.36 6.92 14.88
CA GLU A 56 12.43 7.93 14.75
C GLU A 56 12.33 9.07 15.78
N GLU A 57 11.20 9.21 16.50
CA GLU A 57 10.99 10.15 17.63
C GLU A 57 11.39 9.57 18.99
#